data_AF-A0A061ADL9-F1
#
_entry.id   AF-A0A061ADL9-F1
#
_cell.length_a   1.000
_cell.length_b   1.000
_cell.length_c   1.000
_cell.angle_alpha   90.00
_cell.angle_beta   90.00
_cell.angle_gamma   90.00
#
_symmetry.space_group_name_H-M   'P 1'
#
loop_
_entity.id
_entity.type
_entity.pdbx_description
1 polymer ?
#
loop_
_entity_poly.entity_id
_entity_poly.type
_entity_poly.pdbx_seq_one_letter_code
_entity_poly.pdbx_strand_id
1 'polypeptide(L)'
;MARETDRAALAAEVCTALKRCCPGSSAEPTGSLASGKADSFSDIDIAWVVPDARFPDCLARGVEALGEVRPLDSVRSDPDFHRSDRRRLLFARFAGVPLFWRLDLDVRTASVADDPLYDAGNPAARAREDEWSRPASALANAVGAVKAAARKREDEARGLLDRGFARISEDDRATGDWAADVTRLAHAAALRDSALTDLAAQVIELAARHLGGSSA
;
A
#
# COMPACT_ATOMS: atom_id res chain seq x y z
N MET A 1 11.72 -8.30 -16.21
CA MET A 1 11.40 -8.25 -14.77
C MET A 1 12.23 -7.14 -14.16
N ALA A 2 11.61 -6.21 -13.42
CA ALA A 2 12.34 -5.16 -12.71
C ALA A 2 13.22 -5.82 -11.62
N ARG A 3 14.47 -5.39 -11.50
CA ARG A 3 15.46 -5.97 -10.57
C ARG A 3 15.34 -5.30 -9.20
N GLU A 4 15.79 -5.96 -8.15
CA GLU A 4 15.80 -5.38 -6.80
C GLU A 4 16.56 -4.04 -6.72
N THR A 5 17.64 -3.89 -7.48
CA THR A 5 18.37 -2.63 -7.63
C THR A 5 17.48 -1.50 -8.15
N ASP A 6 16.49 -1.80 -9.01
CA ASP A 6 15.55 -0.81 -9.52
C ASP A 6 14.56 -0.36 -8.43
N ARG A 7 14.21 -1.23 -7.47
CA ARG A 7 13.36 -0.88 -6.31
C ARG A 7 14.09 0.03 -5.33
N ALA A 8 15.32 -0.32 -4.98
CA ALA A 8 16.14 0.49 -4.08
C ALA A 8 16.44 1.87 -4.69
N ALA A 9 16.71 1.92 -6.00
CA ALA A 9 16.87 3.17 -6.74
C ALA A 9 15.61 4.04 -6.67
N LEU A 10 14.42 3.46 -6.95
CA LEU A 10 13.15 4.18 -6.84
C LEU A 10 12.92 4.72 -5.41
N ALA A 11 13.21 3.93 -4.37
CA ALA A 11 13.09 4.38 -2.98
C ALA A 11 14.03 5.57 -2.67
N ALA A 12 15.25 5.54 -3.20
CA ALA A 12 16.23 6.63 -3.04
C ALA A 12 15.80 7.91 -3.79
N GLU A 13 15.24 7.78 -4.99
CA GLU A 13 14.68 8.88 -5.76
C GLU A 13 13.50 9.54 -5.02
N VAL A 14 12.58 8.72 -4.47
CA VAL A 14 11.47 9.21 -3.64
C VAL A 14 11.99 9.95 -2.40
N CYS A 15 12.93 9.37 -1.64
CA CYS A 15 13.51 10.05 -0.48
C CYS A 15 14.12 11.41 -0.85
N THR A 16 14.82 11.48 -1.99
CA THR A 16 15.42 12.71 -2.51
C THR A 16 14.36 13.75 -2.84
N ALA A 17 13.30 13.35 -3.54
CA ALA A 17 12.20 14.25 -3.92
C ALA A 17 11.45 14.80 -2.71
N LEU A 18 11.16 13.96 -1.71
CA LEU A 18 10.51 14.37 -0.46
C LEU A 18 11.34 15.37 0.35
N LYS A 19 12.66 15.11 0.49
CA LYS A 19 13.59 16.05 1.14
C LYS A 19 13.66 17.39 0.42
N ARG A 20 13.68 17.37 -0.92
CA ARG A 20 13.71 18.57 -1.76
C ARG A 20 12.43 19.38 -1.63
N CYS A 21 11.27 18.71 -1.60
CA CYS A 21 10.00 19.41 -1.53
C CYS A 21 9.76 20.02 -0.14
N CYS A 22 10.22 19.39 0.95
CA CYS A 22 10.14 19.98 2.29
C CYS A 22 11.51 20.21 2.93
N PRO A 23 12.10 21.42 2.78
CA PRO A 23 13.27 21.80 3.57
C PRO A 23 13.04 21.64 5.07
N GLY A 24 14.02 21.05 5.77
CA GLY A 24 13.93 20.72 7.20
C GLY A 24 13.22 19.41 7.52
N SER A 25 12.82 18.64 6.50
CA SER A 25 12.33 17.25 6.69
C SER A 25 13.44 16.22 6.58
N SER A 26 13.19 15.01 7.08
CA SER A 26 14.01 13.81 6.84
C SER A 26 13.16 12.71 6.22
N ALA A 27 13.68 12.03 5.21
CA ALA A 27 13.03 10.90 4.54
C ALA A 27 13.99 9.73 4.42
N GLU A 28 13.59 8.56 4.90
CA GLU A 28 14.47 7.39 4.98
C GLU A 28 13.70 6.12 4.62
N PRO A 29 14.30 5.19 3.85
CA PRO A 29 13.75 3.86 3.70
C PRO A 29 13.66 3.19 5.06
N THR A 30 12.62 2.39 5.26
CA THR A 30 12.42 1.57 6.47
C THR A 30 12.15 0.12 6.06
N GLY A 31 11.71 -0.69 7.03
CA GLY A 31 11.23 -2.04 6.77
C GLY A 31 12.28 -2.98 6.14
N SER A 32 11.82 -3.79 5.20
CA SER A 32 12.65 -4.84 4.60
C SER A 32 13.78 -4.30 3.72
N LEU A 33 13.58 -3.15 3.06
CA LEU A 33 14.60 -2.49 2.26
C LEU A 33 15.75 -1.97 3.13
N ALA A 34 15.45 -1.25 4.21
CA ALA A 34 16.47 -0.70 5.08
C ALA A 34 17.27 -1.78 5.83
N SER A 35 16.63 -2.89 6.17
CA SER A 35 17.27 -4.01 6.87
C SER A 35 18.01 -5.00 5.95
N GLY A 36 17.99 -4.79 4.63
CA GLY A 36 18.61 -5.70 3.65
C GLY A 36 17.94 -7.08 3.58
N LYS A 37 16.67 -7.17 4.01
CA LYS A 37 15.87 -8.42 4.05
C LYS A 37 14.76 -8.44 3.01
N ALA A 38 14.79 -7.51 2.06
CA ALA A 38 13.77 -7.41 1.05
C ALA A 38 13.85 -8.62 0.10
N ASP A 39 12.68 -9.10 -0.35
CA ASP A 39 12.57 -10.16 -1.34
C ASP A 39 11.79 -9.64 -2.56
N SER A 40 11.49 -10.51 -3.53
CA SER A 40 10.73 -10.13 -4.73
C SER A 40 9.30 -9.62 -4.46
N PHE A 41 8.77 -9.84 -3.26
CA PHE A 41 7.41 -9.50 -2.84
C PHE A 41 7.36 -8.28 -1.91
N SER A 42 8.50 -7.74 -1.49
CA SER A 42 8.55 -6.53 -0.65
C SER A 42 8.03 -5.27 -1.36
N ASP A 43 7.29 -4.47 -0.61
CA ASP A 43 6.93 -3.08 -0.86
C ASP A 43 8.12 -2.14 -0.66
N ILE A 44 7.85 -0.85 -0.81
CA ILE A 44 8.77 0.24 -0.48
C ILE A 44 8.21 0.94 0.76
N ASP A 45 8.87 0.82 1.90
CA ASP A 45 8.51 1.53 3.12
C ASP A 45 9.40 2.77 3.29
N ILE A 46 8.81 3.95 3.45
CA ILE A 46 9.54 5.20 3.71
C ILE A 46 8.92 5.93 4.89
N ALA A 47 9.75 6.31 5.86
CA ALA A 47 9.37 7.27 6.90
C ALA A 47 9.75 8.68 6.45
N TRP A 48 8.81 9.62 6.52
CA TRP A 48 9.04 11.03 6.21
C TRP A 48 8.63 11.92 7.38
N VAL A 49 9.62 12.45 8.09
CA VAL A 49 9.41 13.36 9.22
C VAL A 49 9.44 14.79 8.73
N VAL A 50 8.36 15.52 8.95
CA VAL A 50 8.18 16.91 8.50
C VAL A 50 8.05 17.86 9.70
N PRO A 51 8.37 19.16 9.54
CA PRO A 51 8.10 20.14 10.58
C PRO A 51 6.59 20.23 10.88
N ASP A 52 6.23 20.26 12.17
CA ASP A 52 4.84 20.30 12.66
C ASP A 52 3.96 21.32 11.93
N ALA A 53 4.44 22.57 11.85
CA ALA A 53 3.69 23.67 11.25
C ALA A 53 3.43 23.50 9.74
N ARG A 54 4.10 22.56 9.08
CA ARG A 54 4.03 22.33 7.63
C ARG A 54 3.25 21.07 7.27
N PHE A 55 2.72 20.34 8.25
CA PHE A 55 2.16 19.02 8.02
C PHE A 55 1.08 18.99 6.91
N PRO A 56 0.04 19.85 6.92
CA PRO A 56 -0.97 19.83 5.85
C PRO A 56 -0.39 20.11 4.46
N ASP A 57 0.49 21.11 4.36
CA ASP A 57 1.13 21.48 3.09
C ASP A 57 2.07 20.39 2.57
N CYS A 58 2.73 19.66 3.48
CA CYS A 58 3.62 18.56 3.12
C CYS A 58 2.85 17.37 2.54
N LEU A 59 1.62 17.11 2.97
CA LEU A 59 0.81 16.04 2.39
C LEU A 59 0.51 16.32 0.91
N ALA A 60 0.07 17.54 0.58
CA ALA A 60 -0.20 17.92 -0.80
C ALA A 60 1.07 17.92 -1.66
N ARG A 61 2.12 18.60 -1.21
CA ARG A 61 3.40 18.70 -1.95
C ARG A 61 4.16 17.38 -2.01
N GLY A 62 3.95 16.50 -1.04
CA GLY A 62 4.48 15.15 -1.04
C GLY A 62 3.93 14.36 -2.22
N VAL A 63 2.61 14.37 -2.44
CA VAL A 63 1.97 13.70 -3.58
C VAL A 63 2.48 14.26 -4.91
N GLU A 64 2.61 15.58 -5.03
CA GLU A 64 3.22 16.21 -6.23
C GLU A 64 4.66 15.73 -6.46
N ALA A 65 5.48 15.73 -5.42
CA ALA A 65 6.88 15.29 -5.49
C ALA A 65 7.00 13.81 -5.88
N LEU A 66 6.07 12.94 -5.44
CA LEU A 66 6.02 11.56 -5.90
C LEU A 66 5.72 11.50 -7.42
N GLY A 67 4.78 12.32 -7.90
CA GLY A 67 4.47 12.42 -9.33
C GLY A 67 5.63 12.92 -10.20
N GLU A 68 6.52 13.75 -9.66
CA GLU A 68 7.74 14.20 -10.33
C GLU A 68 8.79 13.08 -10.48
N VAL A 69 8.84 12.13 -9.54
CA VAL A 69 9.73 10.97 -9.64
C VAL A 69 9.25 10.03 -10.73
N ARG A 70 7.95 9.71 -10.71
CA ARG A 70 7.30 8.85 -11.70
C ARG A 70 5.79 9.10 -11.70
N PRO A 71 5.09 8.97 -12.84
CA PRO A 71 3.64 9.09 -12.87
C PRO A 71 2.97 8.17 -11.85
N LEU A 72 1.98 8.71 -11.13
CA LEU A 72 1.20 7.97 -10.15
C LEU A 72 -0.05 7.39 -10.81
N ASP A 73 -0.30 6.09 -10.59
CA ASP A 73 -1.58 5.48 -10.93
C ASP A 73 -2.63 5.76 -9.86
N SER A 74 -2.22 5.79 -8.59
CA SER A 74 -3.12 6.02 -7.46
C SER A 74 -2.36 6.40 -6.21
N VAL A 75 -2.97 7.27 -5.40
CA VAL A 75 -2.58 7.53 -4.00
C VAL A 75 -3.81 7.40 -3.13
N ARG A 76 -3.68 6.72 -2.00
CA ARG A 76 -4.75 6.59 -0.99
C ARG A 76 -4.17 6.78 0.40
N SER A 77 -4.96 7.34 1.32
CA SER A 77 -4.59 7.38 2.73
C SER A 77 -5.02 6.10 3.43
N ASP A 78 -4.24 5.70 4.43
CA ASP A 78 -4.66 4.70 5.38
C ASP A 78 -5.87 5.21 6.19
N PRO A 79 -6.93 4.40 6.34
CA PRO A 79 -8.11 4.77 7.10
C PRO A 79 -7.83 5.05 8.58
N ASP A 80 -6.84 4.41 9.18
CA ASP A 80 -6.60 4.48 10.61
C ASP A 80 -5.96 5.81 10.98
N PHE A 81 -5.28 6.46 10.03
CA PHE A 81 -4.65 7.76 10.22
C PHE A 81 -5.20 8.84 9.27
N HIS A 82 -6.37 8.63 8.68
CA HIS A 82 -6.96 9.50 7.66
C HIS A 82 -7.31 10.92 8.15
N ARG A 83 -7.49 11.10 9.44
CA ARG A 83 -7.82 12.39 10.05
C ARG A 83 -6.84 12.78 11.16
N SER A 84 -5.77 12.00 11.33
CA SER A 84 -4.71 12.39 12.25
C SER A 84 -4.11 13.72 11.80
N ASP A 85 -3.87 14.58 12.79
CA ASP A 85 -3.36 15.95 12.64
C ASP A 85 -1.83 16.01 12.54
N ARG A 86 -1.16 14.89 12.87
CA ARG A 86 0.31 14.80 12.91
C ARG A 86 0.87 13.54 12.24
N ARG A 87 0.03 12.60 11.82
CA ARG A 87 0.46 11.38 11.13
C ARG A 87 -0.38 11.11 9.90
N ARG A 88 0.25 10.61 8.85
CA ARG A 88 -0.45 10.11 7.67
C ARG A 88 0.31 8.94 7.08
N LEU A 89 -0.34 7.79 6.96
CA LEU A 89 0.18 6.72 6.12
C LEU A 89 -0.45 6.82 4.73
N LEU A 90 0.37 7.04 3.72
CA LEU A 90 -0.04 7.11 2.32
C LEU A 90 0.41 5.84 1.59
N PHE A 91 -0.48 5.29 0.78
CA PHE A 91 -0.18 4.19 -0.11
C PHE A 91 -0.20 4.69 -1.56
N ALA A 92 0.94 4.65 -2.22
CA ALA A 92 1.09 5.09 -3.61
C ALA A 92 1.45 3.92 -4.53
N ARG A 93 0.86 3.94 -5.73
CA ARG A 93 1.28 3.09 -6.85
C ARG A 93 1.73 3.98 -7.99
N PHE A 94 2.87 3.63 -8.56
CA PHE A 94 3.42 4.30 -9.72
C PHE A 94 3.06 3.53 -10.99
N ALA A 95 2.82 4.26 -12.08
CA ALA A 95 2.55 3.70 -13.39
C ALA A 95 3.74 2.84 -13.87
N GLY A 96 3.42 1.65 -14.37
CA GLY A 96 4.42 0.72 -14.90
C GLY A 96 5.38 0.14 -13.85
N VAL A 97 5.08 0.28 -12.56
CA VAL A 97 5.83 -0.33 -11.45
C VAL A 97 5.10 -1.58 -10.96
N PRO A 98 5.81 -2.68 -10.63
CA PRO A 98 5.17 -3.91 -10.15
C PRO A 98 4.25 -3.66 -8.95
N LEU A 99 3.08 -4.32 -8.93
CA LEU A 99 2.07 -4.15 -7.86
C LEU A 99 2.61 -4.46 -6.45
N PHE A 100 3.61 -5.33 -6.32
CA PHE A 100 4.23 -5.61 -5.03
C PHE A 100 5.03 -4.42 -4.48
N TRP A 101 5.55 -3.55 -5.33
CA TRP A 101 6.36 -2.38 -4.97
C TRP A 101 5.49 -1.15 -4.70
N ARG A 102 4.33 -1.36 -4.09
CA ARG A 102 3.55 -0.28 -3.51
C ARG A 102 4.44 0.52 -2.55
N LEU A 103 4.36 1.84 -2.63
CA LEU A 103 5.01 2.72 -1.66
C LEU A 103 4.08 2.91 -0.46
N ASP A 104 4.59 2.60 0.72
CA ASP A 104 4.00 2.86 2.03
C ASP A 104 4.79 4.02 2.66
N LEU A 105 4.22 5.22 2.60
CA LEU A 105 4.84 6.45 3.07
C LEU A 105 4.23 6.86 4.41
N ASP A 106 4.94 6.63 5.52
CA ASP A 106 4.56 7.07 6.86
C ASP A 106 5.06 8.49 7.10
N VAL A 107 4.17 9.46 6.94
CA VAL A 107 4.43 10.88 7.19
C VAL A 107 4.13 11.20 8.65
N ARG A 108 5.10 11.76 9.37
CA ARG A 108 4.94 12.17 10.78
C ARG A 108 5.44 13.59 11.00
N THR A 109 4.85 14.31 11.93
CA THR A 109 5.46 15.56 12.41
C THR A 109 6.65 15.27 13.33
N ALA A 110 7.58 16.21 13.41
CA ALA A 110 8.76 16.10 14.25
C ALA A 110 8.41 15.82 15.72
N SER A 111 7.35 16.42 16.24
CA SER A 111 6.89 16.19 17.64
C SER A 111 6.42 14.76 17.95
N VAL A 112 6.08 13.96 16.94
CA VAL A 112 5.57 12.58 17.12
C VAL A 112 6.39 11.55 16.33
N ALA A 113 7.55 11.95 15.81
CA ALA A 113 8.38 11.10 14.96
C ALA A 113 8.74 9.77 15.64
N ASP A 114 9.10 9.85 16.93
CA ASP A 114 9.51 8.71 17.76
C ASP A 114 8.34 7.98 18.44
N ASP A 115 7.09 8.36 18.18
CA ASP A 115 5.90 7.69 18.70
C ASP A 115 5.22 6.84 17.60
N PRO A 116 5.55 5.54 17.50
CA PRO A 116 4.94 4.65 16.51
C PRO A 116 3.45 4.39 16.78
N LEU A 117 2.97 4.68 17.99
CA LEU A 117 1.58 4.44 18.41
C LEU A 117 0.73 5.70 18.39
N TYR A 118 1.28 6.85 17.97
CA TYR A 118 0.53 8.08 17.83
C TYR A 118 -0.73 7.84 16.99
N ASP A 119 -1.89 8.17 17.56
CA ASP A 119 -3.24 7.95 17.02
C ASP A 119 -3.66 6.50 16.72
N ALA A 120 -2.88 5.49 17.10
CA ALA A 120 -3.20 4.09 16.85
C ALA A 120 -4.52 3.64 17.51
N GLY A 121 -4.98 4.32 18.56
CA GLY A 121 -6.26 4.08 19.22
C GLY A 121 -7.25 5.25 19.12
N ASN A 122 -6.97 6.28 18.33
CA ASN A 122 -7.78 7.51 18.30
C ASN A 122 -8.92 7.41 17.28
N PRO A 123 -10.21 7.35 17.71
CA PRO A 123 -11.34 7.29 16.79
C PRO A 123 -11.47 8.54 15.91
N ALA A 124 -11.03 9.71 16.40
CA ALA A 124 -11.10 10.95 15.63
C ALA A 124 -10.10 11.00 14.47
N ALA A 125 -9.04 10.19 14.53
CA ALA A 125 -8.05 10.04 13.47
C ALA A 125 -8.52 9.12 12.33
N ARG A 126 -9.64 8.40 12.51
CA ARG A 126 -10.15 7.42 11.54
C ARG A 126 -10.90 8.06 10.38
N ALA A 127 -10.82 7.44 9.20
CA ALA A 127 -11.68 7.75 8.08
C ALA A 127 -13.15 7.46 8.41
N ARG A 128 -14.04 8.30 7.89
CA ARG A 128 -15.46 7.98 7.75
C ARG A 128 -15.69 6.98 6.62
N GLU A 129 -16.88 6.38 6.56
CA GLU A 129 -17.20 5.34 5.57
C GLU A 129 -17.06 5.81 4.12
N ASP A 130 -17.31 7.10 3.85
CA ASP A 130 -17.25 7.74 2.53
C ASP A 130 -15.86 8.32 2.18
N GLU A 131 -14.92 8.34 3.13
CA GLU A 131 -13.58 8.92 2.96
C GLU A 131 -12.54 7.90 2.46
N TRP A 132 -12.96 6.65 2.28
CA TRP A 132 -12.08 5.58 1.84
C TRP A 132 -12.78 4.54 0.95
N SER A 133 -12.16 4.24 -0.20
CA SER A 133 -12.60 3.14 -1.08
C SER A 133 -12.39 1.76 -0.45
N ARG A 134 -13.48 1.18 0.06
CA ARG A 134 -13.55 -0.21 0.53
C ARG A 134 -13.18 -1.22 -0.58
N PRO A 135 -13.63 -1.07 -1.85
CA PRO A 135 -13.19 -1.94 -2.94
C PRO A 135 -11.68 -1.87 -3.22
N ALA A 136 -11.08 -0.67 -3.22
CA ALA A 136 -9.63 -0.55 -3.39
C ALA A 136 -8.84 -1.23 -2.24
N SER A 137 -9.38 -1.19 -1.02
CA SER A 137 -8.82 -1.92 0.10
C SER A 137 -8.95 -3.44 -0.03
N ALA A 138 -10.03 -3.94 -0.60
CA ALA A 138 -10.19 -5.36 -0.88
C ALA A 138 -9.11 -5.83 -1.87
N LEU A 139 -8.85 -5.07 -2.94
CA LEU A 139 -7.77 -5.34 -3.89
C LEU A 139 -6.38 -5.28 -3.24
N ALA A 140 -6.14 -4.35 -2.32
CA ALA A 140 -4.89 -4.31 -1.56
C ALA A 140 -4.68 -5.58 -0.68
N ASN A 141 -5.75 -6.10 -0.07
CA ASN A 141 -5.70 -7.38 0.64
C ASN A 141 -5.43 -8.54 -0.31
N ALA A 142 -6.03 -8.54 -1.52
CA ALA A 142 -5.78 -9.57 -2.53
C ALA A 142 -4.30 -9.62 -2.95
N VAL A 143 -3.67 -8.46 -3.21
CA VAL A 143 -2.21 -8.39 -3.47
C VAL A 143 -1.41 -8.93 -2.29
N GLY A 144 -1.79 -8.56 -1.06
CA GLY A 144 -1.18 -9.11 0.15
C GLY A 144 -1.30 -10.64 0.23
N ALA A 145 -2.47 -11.19 -0.09
CA ALA A 145 -2.71 -12.63 -0.07
C ALA A 145 -1.82 -13.36 -1.08
N VAL A 146 -1.61 -12.79 -2.28
CA VAL A 146 -0.65 -13.32 -3.25
C VAL A 146 0.77 -13.33 -2.65
N LYS A 147 1.21 -12.24 -1.99
CA LYS A 147 2.52 -12.19 -1.32
C LYS A 147 2.64 -13.29 -0.25
N ALA A 148 1.62 -13.44 0.59
CA ALA A 148 1.61 -14.41 1.69
C ALA A 148 1.62 -15.86 1.18
N ALA A 149 0.76 -16.18 0.21
CA ALA A 149 0.68 -17.51 -0.40
C ALA A 149 1.98 -17.88 -1.12
N ALA A 150 2.59 -16.95 -1.88
CA ALA A 150 3.88 -17.18 -2.53
C ALA A 150 5.01 -17.43 -1.52
N ARG A 151 4.89 -16.89 -0.29
CA ARG A 151 5.78 -17.15 0.84
C ARG A 151 5.38 -18.36 1.70
N LYS A 152 4.40 -19.16 1.26
CA LYS A 152 3.86 -20.34 1.96
C LYS A 152 3.30 -20.01 3.35
N ARG A 153 2.69 -18.83 3.50
CA ARG A 153 2.02 -18.37 4.72
C ARG A 153 0.51 -18.44 4.54
N GLU A 154 -0.01 -19.66 4.53
CA GLU A 154 -1.40 -19.95 4.16
C GLU A 154 -2.43 -19.30 5.09
N ASP A 155 -2.20 -19.31 6.41
CA ASP A 155 -3.09 -18.66 7.37
C ASP A 155 -3.15 -17.13 7.18
N GLU A 156 -2.01 -16.52 6.85
CA GLU A 156 -1.92 -15.09 6.55
C GLU A 156 -2.69 -14.78 5.26
N ALA A 157 -2.51 -15.59 4.21
CA ALA A 157 -3.23 -15.44 2.95
C ALA A 157 -4.75 -15.57 3.12
N ARG A 158 -5.20 -16.58 3.87
CA ARG A 158 -6.60 -16.79 4.23
C ARG A 158 -7.18 -15.57 4.96
N GLY A 159 -6.50 -15.12 6.01
CA GLY A 159 -6.94 -13.95 6.79
C GLY A 159 -7.02 -12.66 5.95
N LEU A 160 -6.11 -12.48 4.99
CA LEU A 160 -6.14 -11.34 4.06
C LEU A 160 -7.36 -11.40 3.13
N LEU A 161 -7.62 -12.57 2.52
CA LEU A 161 -8.76 -12.76 1.62
C LEU A 161 -10.10 -12.60 2.34
N ASP A 162 -10.26 -13.20 3.52
CA ASP A 162 -11.48 -13.08 4.33
C ASP A 162 -11.76 -11.63 4.71
N ARG A 163 -10.72 -10.88 5.12
CA ARG A 163 -10.85 -9.43 5.34
C ARG A 163 -11.20 -8.68 4.07
N GLY A 164 -10.66 -9.09 2.92
CA GLY A 164 -10.98 -8.54 1.61
C GLY A 164 -12.47 -8.65 1.28
N PHE A 165 -13.03 -9.86 1.34
CA PHE A 165 -14.47 -10.10 1.11
C PHE A 165 -15.35 -9.32 2.10
N ALA A 166 -14.99 -9.35 3.39
CA ALA A 166 -15.71 -8.59 4.41
C ALA A 166 -15.66 -7.07 4.15
N ARG A 167 -14.57 -6.55 3.58
CA ARG A 167 -14.43 -5.13 3.25
C ARG A 167 -15.51 -4.66 2.29
N ILE A 168 -15.89 -5.49 1.33
CA ILE A 168 -16.93 -5.19 0.33
C ILE A 168 -18.28 -5.83 0.65
N SER A 169 -18.46 -6.34 1.88
CA SER A 169 -19.70 -6.98 2.33
C SER A 169 -20.13 -8.14 1.43
N GLU A 170 -19.17 -8.92 0.92
CA GLU A 170 -19.44 -10.20 0.27
C GLU A 170 -19.52 -11.28 1.35
N ASP A 171 -20.56 -12.12 1.28
CA ASP A 171 -20.70 -13.29 2.15
C ASP A 171 -19.90 -14.48 1.59
N ASP A 172 -18.60 -14.22 1.42
CA ASP A 172 -17.67 -15.12 0.79
C ASP A 172 -16.40 -15.27 1.63
N ARG A 173 -15.71 -16.39 1.48
CA ARG A 173 -14.51 -16.73 2.26
C ARG A 173 -13.47 -17.40 1.38
N ALA A 174 -12.23 -17.34 1.83
CA ALA A 174 -11.14 -18.07 1.21
C ALA A 174 -11.35 -19.57 1.34
N THR A 175 -11.15 -20.28 0.23
CA THR A 175 -11.28 -21.74 0.13
C THR A 175 -9.93 -22.42 0.31
N GLY A 176 -8.84 -21.76 -0.06
CA GLY A 176 -7.50 -22.37 -0.16
C GLY A 176 -7.02 -22.50 -1.60
N ASP A 177 -7.93 -22.38 -2.58
CA ASP A 177 -7.55 -22.13 -3.97
C ASP A 177 -7.22 -20.65 -4.13
N TRP A 178 -5.97 -20.29 -3.82
CA TRP A 178 -5.54 -18.90 -3.71
C TRP A 178 -5.73 -18.10 -5.00
N ALA A 179 -5.49 -18.71 -6.16
CA ALA A 179 -5.65 -18.04 -7.45
C ALA A 179 -7.13 -17.77 -7.75
N ALA A 180 -8.00 -18.75 -7.51
CA ALA A 180 -9.44 -18.59 -7.68
C ALA A 180 -10.02 -17.59 -6.68
N ASP A 181 -9.63 -17.67 -5.40
CA ASP A 181 -10.10 -16.76 -4.35
C ASP A 181 -9.71 -15.30 -4.63
N VAL A 182 -8.47 -15.05 -5.05
CA VAL A 182 -8.03 -13.71 -5.47
C VAL A 182 -8.85 -13.22 -6.67
N THR A 183 -9.11 -14.09 -7.65
CA THR A 183 -9.90 -13.74 -8.84
C THR A 183 -11.33 -13.34 -8.48
N ARG A 184 -12.00 -14.12 -7.62
CA ARG A 184 -13.35 -13.81 -7.14
C ARG A 184 -13.39 -12.47 -6.41
N LEU A 185 -12.46 -12.24 -5.49
CA LEU A 185 -12.37 -10.98 -4.75
C LEU A 185 -12.13 -9.79 -5.69
N ALA A 186 -11.24 -9.95 -6.68
CA ALA A 186 -10.92 -8.90 -7.63
C ALA A 186 -12.13 -8.53 -8.52
N HIS A 187 -12.85 -9.51 -9.03
CA HIS A 187 -14.09 -9.29 -9.78
C HIS A 187 -15.16 -8.60 -8.91
N ALA A 188 -15.39 -9.09 -7.69
CA ALA A 188 -16.37 -8.49 -6.79
C ALA A 188 -16.03 -7.03 -6.47
N ALA A 189 -14.75 -6.71 -6.24
CA ALA A 189 -14.31 -5.33 -6.02
C ALA A 189 -14.58 -4.43 -7.25
N ALA A 190 -14.27 -4.89 -8.47
CA ALA A 190 -14.53 -4.13 -9.70
C ALA A 190 -16.03 -3.95 -9.99
N LEU A 191 -16.88 -4.89 -9.59
CA LEU A 191 -18.34 -4.74 -9.68
C LEU A 191 -18.88 -3.63 -8.76
N ARG A 192 -18.26 -3.42 -7.59
CA ARG A 192 -18.64 -2.35 -6.65
C ARG A 192 -18.11 -0.98 -7.06
N ASP A 193 -16.97 -0.95 -7.74
CA ASP A 193 -16.34 0.28 -8.22
C ASP A 193 -15.67 0.00 -9.58
N SER A 194 -16.37 0.39 -10.66
CA SER A 194 -15.94 0.11 -12.03
C SER A 194 -14.66 0.85 -12.41
N ALA A 195 -14.28 1.92 -11.69
CA ALA A 195 -13.01 2.60 -11.89
C ALA A 195 -11.81 1.72 -11.51
N LEU A 196 -12.03 0.61 -10.78
CA LEU A 196 -10.99 -0.33 -10.38
C LEU A 196 -10.83 -1.53 -11.33
N THR A 197 -11.56 -1.56 -12.46
CA THR A 197 -11.53 -2.69 -13.40
C THR A 197 -10.10 -3.03 -13.85
N ASP A 198 -9.31 -2.03 -14.24
CA ASP A 198 -7.92 -2.26 -14.70
C ASP A 198 -7.03 -2.78 -13.57
N LEU A 199 -7.21 -2.27 -12.34
CA LEU A 199 -6.46 -2.74 -11.18
C LEU A 199 -6.84 -4.19 -10.84
N ALA A 200 -8.13 -4.52 -10.87
CA ALA A 200 -8.61 -5.88 -10.64
C ALA A 200 -8.00 -6.85 -11.67
N ALA A 201 -7.98 -6.48 -12.95
CA ALA A 201 -7.35 -7.28 -14.00
C ALA A 201 -5.85 -7.51 -13.73
N GLN A 202 -5.11 -6.47 -13.32
CA GLN A 202 -3.69 -6.61 -12.96
C GLN A 202 -3.47 -7.52 -11.75
N VAL A 203 -4.37 -7.48 -10.75
CA VAL A 203 -4.31 -8.36 -9.57
C VAL A 203 -4.58 -9.83 -9.94
N ILE A 204 -5.52 -10.07 -10.87
CA ILE A 204 -5.81 -11.42 -11.39
C ILE A 204 -4.59 -11.96 -12.14
N GLU A 205 -3.99 -11.16 -13.02
CA GLU A 205 -2.78 -11.56 -13.74
C GLU A 205 -1.62 -11.86 -12.79
N LEU A 206 -1.48 -11.04 -11.74
CA LEU A 206 -0.49 -11.24 -10.68
C LEU A 206 -0.69 -12.59 -9.97
N ALA A 207 -1.94 -12.92 -9.60
CA ALA A 207 -2.25 -14.21 -8.99
C ALA A 207 -1.96 -15.38 -9.92
N ALA A 208 -2.37 -15.31 -11.19
CA ALA A 208 -2.09 -16.36 -12.17
C ALA A 208 -0.59 -16.61 -12.33
N ARG A 209 0.23 -15.55 -12.36
CA ARG A 209 1.68 -15.65 -12.51
C ARG A 209 2.39 -16.29 -11.32
N HIS A 210 1.91 -16.02 -10.11
CA HIS A 210 2.61 -16.42 -8.87
C HIS A 210 1.99 -17.63 -8.17
N LEU A 211 0.73 -17.93 -8.44
CA LEU A 211 -0.05 -18.98 -7.77
C LEU A 211 -0.64 -20.00 -8.76
N GLY A 212 -0.64 -19.72 -10.07
CA GLY A 212 -1.22 -20.57 -11.12
C GLY A 212 -0.46 -21.87 -11.40
N GLY A 213 0.28 -22.39 -10.44
CA GLY A 213 1.01 -23.65 -10.54
C GLY A 213 0.75 -24.56 -9.33
N SER A 214 -0.28 -25.39 -9.43
CA SER A 214 -0.31 -26.79 -8.94
C SER A 214 -1.61 -27.49 -9.39
N SER A 215 -1.59 -28.00 -10.62
CA SER A 215 -2.29 -29.23 -10.98
C SER A 215 -1.29 -30.10 -11.73
N ALA A 216 -0.60 -30.95 -10.97
CA ALA A 216 -0.01 -32.20 -11.44
C ALA A 216 -0.11 -33.21 -10.29
#